data_AF-A0A9D4JUV6-F1
#
_entry.id   AF-A0A9D4JUV6-F1
#
_cell.length_a   1.000
_cell.length_b   1.000
_cell.length_c   1.000
_cell.angle_alpha   90.00
_cell.angle_beta   90.00
_cell.angle_gamma   90.00
#
_symmetry.space_group_name_H-M   'P 1'
#
loop_
_entity.id
_entity.type
_entity.pdbx_description
1 polymer ?
#
loop_
_entity_poly.entity_id
_entity_poly.type
_entity_poly.pdbx_seq_one_letter_code
_entity_poly.pdbx_strand_id
1 'polypeptide(L)' 'MDIKICCICHHAVEDNEGSKLTVKGCTGINDASMKRQDNVYAVPGNCFHIACRKTYTNANVIARDTKKKTLVQTPDL' A
#
# COMPACT_ATOMS: atom_id res chain seq x y z
N MET A 1 -24.56 -8.07 1.50
CA MET A 1 -23.66 -6.91 1.55
C MET A 1 -22.27 -7.41 1.26
N ASP A 2 -21.71 -7.08 0.10
CA ASP A 2 -20.33 -7.41 -0.23
C ASP A 2 -19.39 -6.54 0.59
N ILE A 3 -18.67 -7.15 1.53
CA ILE A 3 -17.66 -6.45 2.33
C ILE A 3 -16.46 -6.19 1.42
N LYS A 4 -16.20 -4.91 1.12
CA LYS A 4 -15.02 -4.49 0.37
C LYS A 4 -13.82 -4.47 1.31
N ILE A 5 -12.75 -5.19 0.97
CA ILE A 5 -11.51 -5.21 1.76
C ILE A 5 -10.43 -4.38 1.06
N CYS A 6 -9.70 -3.57 1.83
CA CYS A 6 -8.59 -2.77 1.34
C CYS A 6 -7.37 -3.64 1.06
N CYS A 7 -6.84 -3.63 -0.16
CA CYS A 7 -5.67 -4.43 -0.52
C CYS A 7 -4.34 -3.97 0.11
N ILE A 8 -4.33 -2.85 0.85
CA ILE A 8 -3.13 -2.28 1.50
C ILE A 8 -3.11 -2.61 2.98
N CYS A 9 -4.21 -2.31 3.70
CA CYS A 9 -4.29 -2.51 5.14
C CYS A 9 -5.09 -3.75 5.55
N HIS A 10 -5.73 -4.44 4.60
CA HIS A 10 -6.58 -5.62 4.83
C HIS A 10 -7.80 -5.40 5.74
N HIS A 11 -8.20 -4.15 5.97
CA HIS A 11 -9.41 -3.80 6.72
C HIS A 11 -10.59 -3.55 5.79
N ALA A 12 -11.80 -3.65 6.35
CA ALA A 12 -13.03 -3.30 5.64
C ALA A 12 -13.03 -1.84 5.19
N VAL A 13 -13.57 -1.62 3.99
CA VAL A 13 -13.69 -0.32 3.34
C VAL A 13 -15.16 0.07 3.35
N GLU A 14 -15.48 1.11 4.11
CA GLU A 14 -16.81 1.72 4.08
C GLU A 14 -17.02 2.45 2.74
N ASP A 15 -18.27 2.57 2.29
CA ASP A 15 -18.59 3.14 0.97
C ASP A 15 -18.10 4.58 0.77
N ASN A 16 -17.90 5.34 1.85
CA ASN A 16 -17.40 6.73 1.80
C ASN A 16 -15.87 6.85 1.89
N GLU A 17 -15.16 5.77 2.21
CA GLU A 17 -13.73 5.84 2.53
C GLU A 17 -12.82 5.27 1.44
N GLY A 18 -13.40 4.55 0.47
CA GLY A 18 -12.61 3.86 -0.54
C GLY A 18 -13.17 3.86 -1.94
N SER A 19 -12.35 3.35 -2.84
CA SER A 19 -12.66 3.28 -4.26
C SER A 19 -12.10 1.98 -4.85
N LYS A 20 -12.48 1.67 -6.09
CA LYS A 20 -11.97 0.52 -6.84
C LYS A 20 -10.73 0.93 -7.63
N LEU A 21 -9.74 0.07 -7.65
CA LEU A 21 -8.52 0.30 -8.41
C LEU A 21 -8.78 0.19 -9.91
N THR A 22 -8.38 1.24 -10.62
CA THR A 22 -8.19 1.21 -12.07
C THR A 22 -6.83 0.61 -12.40
N VAL A 23 -6.60 0.26 -13.66
CA VAL A 23 -5.29 -0.24 -14.14
C VAL A 23 -4.15 0.70 -13.75
N LYS A 24 -4.31 2.01 -13.99
CA LYS A 24 -3.32 3.04 -13.58
C LYS A 24 -3.17 3.13 -12.06
N GLY A 25 -4.25 2.91 -11.31
CA GLY A 25 -4.23 2.88 -9.85
C GLY A 25 -3.36 1.73 -9.31
N CYS A 26 -3.42 0.56 -9.97
CA CYS A 26 -2.64 -0.62 -9.60
C CYS A 26 -1.14 -0.39 -9.79
N THR A 27 -0.72 0.21 -10.91
CA THR A 27 0.69 0.51 -11.19
C THR A 27 1.33 1.29 -10.04
N GLY A 28 0.69 2.36 -9.57
CA GLY A 28 1.26 3.17 -8.48
C GLY A 28 1.41 2.43 -7.15
N ILE A 29 0.52 1.48 -6.84
CA ILE A 29 0.60 0.66 -5.63
C ILE A 29 1.67 -0.42 -5.79
N ASN A 30 1.71 -1.11 -6.94
CA ASN A 30 2.69 -2.15 -7.21
C ASN A 30 4.11 -1.58 -7.25
N ASP A 31 4.31 -0.41 -7.87
CA ASP A 31 5.61 0.29 -7.86
C ASP A 31 6.02 0.69 -6.44
N ALA A 32 5.08 1.16 -5.62
CA ALA A 32 5.34 1.49 -4.22
C ALA A 32 5.71 0.25 -3.40
N SER A 33 5.03 -0.87 -3.63
CA SER A 33 5.33 -2.18 -3.02
C SER A 33 6.74 -2.64 -3.36
N MET A 34 7.13 -2.58 -4.64
CA MET A 34 8.48 -2.92 -5.08
C MET A 34 9.55 -2.07 -4.39
N LYS A 35 9.32 -0.76 -4.25
CA LYS A 35 10.24 0.16 -3.56
C LYS A 35 10.31 -0.09 -2.06
N ARG A 36 9.20 -0.49 -1.44
CA ARG A 36 9.10 -0.86 -0.02
C ARG A 36 9.65 -2.26 0.26
N GLN A 37 9.83 -3.08 -0.79
CA GLN A 37 10.16 -4.50 -0.70
C GLN A 37 9.20 -5.21 0.25
N ASP A 38 7.90 -5.09 -0.03
CA ASP A 38 6.84 -5.81 0.65
C ASP A 38 6.02 -6.66 -0.34
N ASN A 39 4.98 -7.34 0.16
CA ASN A 39 4.20 -8.32 -0.59
C ASN A 39 2.82 -7.80 -1.02
N VAL A 40 2.63 -6.48 -1.13
CA VAL A 40 1.35 -5.91 -1.54
C VAL A 40 1.21 -5.98 -3.06
N TYR A 41 0.25 -6.74 -3.54
CA TYR A 41 -0.05 -6.84 -4.97
C TYR A 41 -1.48 -6.38 -5.27
N ALA A 42 -1.59 -5.29 -6.03
CA ALA A 42 -2.84 -4.69 -6.44
C ALA A 42 -3.21 -5.10 -7.87
N VAL A 43 -4.45 -5.58 -8.05
CA VAL A 43 -5.06 -5.89 -9.35
C VAL A 43 -6.29 -5.02 -9.62
N PRO A 44 -6.66 -4.78 -10.90
CA PRO A 44 -7.83 -3.97 -11.23
C PRO A 44 -9.11 -4.56 -10.59
N GLY A 45 -9.94 -3.70 -10.03
CA GLY A 45 -11.16 -4.10 -9.32
C GLY A 45 -10.98 -4.29 -7.80
N ASN A 46 -9.75 -4.42 -7.29
CA ASN A 46 -9.48 -4.40 -5.85
C ASN A 46 -9.97 -3.10 -5.21
N CYS A 47 -10.41 -3.17 -3.96
CA CYS A 47 -10.79 -2.00 -3.17
C CYS A 47 -9.62 -1.48 -2.34
N PHE A 48 -9.64 -0.19 -2.05
CA PHE A 48 -8.64 0.47 -1.21
C PHE A 48 -9.26 1.67 -0.49
N HIS A 49 -8.79 1.98 0.72
CA HIS A 49 -9.06 3.28 1.34
C HIS A 49 -8.26 4.37 0.62
N ILE A 50 -8.91 5.48 0.29
CA ILE A 50 -8.27 6.62 -0.39
C ILE A 50 -7.06 7.12 0.42
N ALA A 51 -7.21 7.16 1.75
CA ALA A 51 -6.15 7.52 2.69
C ALA A 51 -4.98 6.52 2.65
N CYS A 52 -5.25 5.21 2.65
CA CYS A 52 -4.21 4.18 2.55
C CYS A 52 -3.40 4.35 1.26
N ARG A 53 -4.06 4.52 0.10
CA ARG A 53 -3.33 4.73 -1.16
C ARG A 53 -2.45 5.97 -1.10
N LYS A 54 -3.01 7.11 -0.65
CA LYS A 54 -2.27 8.38 -0.56
C LYS A 54 -1.00 8.25 0.29
N THR A 55 -1.09 7.60 1.44
CA THR A 55 0.04 7.40 2.35
C THR A 55 1.02 6.35 1.83
N TYR A 56 0.50 5.25 1.29
CA TYR A 56 1.30 4.12 0.84
C TYR A 56 2.17 4.47 -0.37
N THR A 57 1.62 5.19 -1.35
CA THR A 57 2.37 5.62 -2.54
C THR A 57 3.20 6.89 -2.34
N ASN A 58 3.20 7.46 -1.13
CA ASN A 58 3.96 8.67 -0.85
C ASN A 58 5.46 8.38 -0.78
N ALA A 59 6.25 9.00 -1.66
CA ALA A 59 7.70 8.82 -1.75
C ALA A 59 8.45 9.11 -0.44
N ASN A 60 8.02 10.14 0.32
CA ASN A 60 8.64 10.49 1.60
C ASN A 60 8.43 9.40 2.65
N VAL A 61 7.25 8.78 2.66
CA VAL A 61 6.93 7.68 3.58
C VAL A 61 7.72 6.43 3.20
N ILE A 62 7.77 6.11 1.90
CA ILE A 62 8.58 5.00 1.37
C ILE A 62 10.05 5.17 1.79
N ALA A 63 10.65 6.33 1.51
CA ALA A 63 12.05 6.59 1.84
C ALA A 63 12.34 6.47 3.35
N ARG A 64 11.41 6.92 4.20
CA ARG A 64 11.52 6.79 5.65
C ARG A 64 11.45 5.33 6.10
N ASP A 65 10.51 4.56 5.57
CA ASP A 65 10.31 3.16 5.95
C ASP A 65 11.48 2.29 5.47
N THR A 66 11.99 2.53 4.26
CA THR A 66 13.20 1.85 3.75
C THR A 66 14.43 2.18 4.60
N LYS A 67 14.64 3.46 4.98
CA LYS A 67 15.74 3.85 5.89
C LYS A 67 15.64 3.17 7.26
N LYS A 68 14.43 3.05 7.82
CA LYS A 68 14.21 2.33 9.08
C LYS A 68 14.55 0.84 8.96
N LYS A 69 14.19 0.19 7.86
CA LYS A 69 14.58 -1.21 7.61
C LYS A 69 16.10 -1.39 7.57
N THR A 70 16.83 -0.47 6.94
CA THR A 70 18.30 -0.51 6.90
C THR A 70 18.94 -0.37 8.28
N LEU A 71 18.39 0.48 9.16
CA LEU A 71 18.92 0.69 10.51
C LEU A 71 18.65 -0.47 11.49
N VAL A 72 17.66 -1.33 11.22
CA VAL A 72 17.35 -2.50 12.04
C VAL A 72 18.15 -3.75 11.57
N GLN A 73 18.88 -3.64 10.46
CA GLN A 73 19.71 -4.72 9.89
C GLN A 73 21.21 -4.61 10.21
N THR A 74 21.62 -3.91 11.27
CA THR A 74 22.91 -4.19 11.92
C THR A 74 22.74 -5.43 12.80
N PRO A 75 23.19 -6.63 12.40
CA PRO A 75 23.47 -7.68 13.37
C PRO A 75 24.53 -7.14 14.33
N ASP A 76 24.22 -7.21 15.62
CA ASP A 76 25.19 -7.07 16.70
C ASP A 76 26.33 -8.06 16.43
N LEU A 77 27.56 -7.55 16.41
CA LEU A 77 28.79 -8.24 15.98
C LEU A 77 29.26 -9.26 17.00
#